data_AF-A0A172ZF75-F1
#
_entry.id   AF-A0A172ZF75-F1
#
_cell.length_a   1.000
_cell.length_b   1.000
_cell.length_c   1.000
_cell.angle_alpha   90.00
_cell.angle_beta   90.00
_cell.angle_gamma   90.00
#
_symmetry.space_group_name_H-M   'P 1'
#
loop_
_entity.id
_entity.type
_entity.pdbx_description
1 polymer ?
#
loop_
_entity_poly.entity_id
_entity_poly.type
_entity_poly.pdbx_seq_one_letter_code
_entity_poly.pdbx_strand_id
1 'polypeptide(L)'
;MKNSVFKYVLLAVLIMVCGLSPLSTSSVSAAAPSVGSIPASSIPAPSGKGVMTFKVMNATNGAYPDNRVYWGILGINPETKQWSYLTSTGQLQPISAALNDAPGHLTKNGVNYANIYSTISQAEWVSLPKMDSGRMFICVGSPCYIKTFNDGFAGPDINNPTDPNLDVYFDFVEFTVDNTGYHGNTTRVDGFGFPLQHRLVNRAGNYDRTVGELESETRASIFSKYRSEVPAAFKGLADVQAPYRIVAPIHGSFKAGGANANYFGSYGGGYNTQEILLCNGRLQESPGICSAINRHVYENQANWNNVSAYYQAAPANYYAKFWHDHSIGRLAYGFAYDDYNQQAAYLEVGDPKGLIVRVGW
;
A
#
# COMPACT_ATOMS: atom_id res chain seq x y z
N MET A 1 49.92 -73.70 -51.42
CA MET A 1 50.05 -73.05 -52.74
C MET A 1 48.94 -72.01 -52.89
N LYS A 2 49.33 -70.76 -53.20
CA LYS A 2 48.52 -69.61 -53.68
C LYS A 2 47.50 -69.03 -52.70
N ASN A 3 47.80 -67.85 -52.12
CA ASN A 3 47.39 -66.49 -52.56
C ASN A 3 46.13 -66.05 -51.77
N SER A 4 45.91 -64.83 -51.27
CA SER A 4 46.50 -63.52 -51.58
C SER A 4 46.20 -62.52 -50.45
N VAL A 5 47.15 -61.60 -50.27
CA VAL A 5 47.12 -60.20 -49.79
C VAL A 5 45.75 -59.50 -49.77
N PHE A 6 45.45 -58.64 -48.78
CA PHE A 6 44.97 -57.24 -48.98
C PHE A 6 44.89 -56.37 -47.69
N LYS A 7 45.69 -55.30 -47.71
CA LYS A 7 45.54 -53.89 -47.27
C LYS A 7 44.76 -53.48 -45.99
N TYR A 8 45.47 -52.65 -45.22
CA TYR A 8 44.98 -51.78 -44.15
C TYR A 8 43.86 -50.81 -44.61
N VAL A 9 42.80 -50.71 -43.81
CA VAL A 9 41.80 -49.64 -43.87
C VAL A 9 41.82 -48.91 -42.51
N LEU A 10 42.04 -47.60 -42.58
CA LEU A 10 41.95 -46.67 -41.46
C LEU A 10 40.46 -46.47 -41.12
N LEU A 11 40.01 -46.88 -39.93
CA LEU A 11 38.65 -46.65 -39.47
C LEU A 11 38.63 -45.42 -38.54
N ALA A 12 37.97 -44.35 -38.99
CA ALA A 12 37.71 -43.17 -38.18
C ALA A 12 36.70 -43.52 -37.07
N VAL A 13 37.08 -43.26 -35.82
CA VAL A 13 36.18 -43.37 -34.66
C VAL A 13 35.30 -42.13 -34.63
N LEU A 14 34.01 -42.32 -34.90
CA LEU A 14 32.99 -41.29 -34.71
C LEU A 14 32.71 -41.17 -33.21
N ILE A 15 33.25 -40.13 -32.57
CA ILE A 15 32.89 -39.77 -31.19
C ILE A 15 31.48 -39.18 -31.23
N MET A 16 30.51 -39.94 -30.73
CA MET A 16 29.16 -39.46 -30.48
C MET A 16 29.21 -38.47 -29.31
N VAL A 17 29.29 -37.17 -29.62
CA VAL A 17 29.10 -36.11 -28.62
C VAL A 17 27.61 -36.07 -28.30
N CYS A 18 27.22 -36.73 -27.21
CA CYS A 18 25.89 -36.56 -26.63
C CYS A 18 25.80 -35.11 -26.15
N GLY A 19 24.96 -34.30 -26.81
CA GLY A 19 24.75 -32.90 -26.44
C GLY A 19 24.11 -32.80 -25.07
N LEU A 20 24.92 -32.55 -24.04
CA LEU A 20 24.44 -32.10 -22.74
C LEU A 20 23.87 -30.69 -22.92
N SER A 21 22.54 -30.59 -22.99
CA SER A 21 21.86 -29.33 -22.74
C SER A 21 22.29 -28.84 -21.34
N PRO A 22 22.63 -27.55 -21.16
CA PRO A 22 22.91 -27.05 -19.82
C PRO A 22 21.66 -27.28 -18.97
N LEU A 23 21.82 -27.98 -17.85
CA LEU A 23 20.79 -28.02 -16.81
C LEU A 23 20.48 -26.56 -16.46
N SER A 24 19.28 -26.13 -16.79
CA SER A 24 18.71 -24.91 -16.24
C SER A 24 18.65 -25.09 -14.74
N THR A 25 19.59 -24.46 -14.03
CA THR A 25 19.45 -24.26 -12.60
C THR A 25 18.18 -23.45 -12.41
N SER A 26 17.07 -24.11 -12.06
CA SER A 26 15.91 -23.43 -11.52
C SER A 26 16.40 -22.71 -10.28
N SER A 27 16.67 -21.41 -10.39
CA SER A 27 16.88 -20.57 -9.24
C SER A 27 15.60 -20.66 -8.43
N VAL A 28 15.66 -21.36 -7.30
CA VAL A 28 14.62 -21.26 -6.28
C VAL A 28 14.53 -19.76 -5.98
N SER A 29 13.45 -19.11 -6.41
CA SER A 29 13.17 -17.73 -6.04
C SER A 29 13.21 -17.71 -4.51
N ALA A 30 14.22 -17.04 -3.95
CA ALA A 30 14.29 -16.85 -2.51
C ALA A 30 12.98 -16.17 -2.09
N ALA A 31 12.29 -16.73 -1.09
CA ALA A 31 11.06 -16.13 -0.60
C ALA A 31 11.31 -14.66 -0.24
N ALA A 32 10.37 -13.77 -0.60
CA ALA A 32 10.48 -12.36 -0.27
C ALA A 32 10.72 -12.18 1.23
N PRO A 33 11.69 -11.33 1.65
CA PRO A 33 12.05 -11.23 3.05
C PRO A 33 10.84 -10.74 3.88
N SER A 34 10.59 -11.36 5.03
CA SER A 34 9.51 -10.96 5.95
C SER A 34 9.85 -9.64 6.66
N VAL A 35 8.85 -8.80 6.96
CA VAL A 35 9.00 -7.58 7.78
C VAL A 35 9.53 -7.89 9.19
N GLY A 36 9.25 -9.10 9.69
CA GLY A 36 9.77 -9.62 10.95
C GLY A 36 11.25 -10.02 10.90
N SER A 37 11.84 -10.12 9.71
CA SER A 37 13.26 -10.51 9.56
C SER A 37 14.24 -9.46 10.07
N ILE A 38 13.81 -8.21 10.25
CA ILE A 38 14.60 -7.12 10.82
C ILE A 38 14.51 -7.19 12.35
N PRO A 39 15.58 -7.51 13.09
CA PRO A 39 15.54 -7.53 14.54
C PRO A 39 15.25 -6.13 15.10
N ALA A 40 14.42 -6.03 16.13
CA ALA A 40 14.17 -4.74 16.81
C ALA A 40 15.49 -4.09 17.30
N SER A 41 16.49 -4.90 17.67
CA SER A 41 17.81 -4.45 18.11
C SER A 41 18.65 -3.80 17.00
N SER A 42 18.40 -4.10 15.72
CA SER A 42 19.17 -3.56 14.59
C SER A 42 18.63 -2.21 14.09
N ILE A 43 17.47 -1.76 14.58
CA ILE A 43 16.91 -0.46 14.23
C ILE A 43 17.84 0.65 14.78
N PRO A 44 18.41 1.51 13.91
CA PRO A 44 19.35 2.54 14.34
C PRO A 44 18.66 3.62 15.20
N ALA A 45 19.44 4.30 16.04
CA ALA A 45 18.95 5.46 16.74
C ALA A 45 18.70 6.62 15.74
N PRO A 46 17.65 7.44 15.94
CA PRO A 46 17.45 8.62 15.11
C PRO A 46 18.58 9.63 15.30
N SER A 47 18.78 10.45 14.27
CA SER A 47 19.77 11.51 14.21
C SER A 47 19.11 12.86 13.92
N GLY A 48 19.82 13.97 14.20
CA GLY A 48 19.32 15.32 13.96
C GLY A 48 18.03 15.61 14.74
N LYS A 49 16.99 16.09 14.03
CA LYS A 49 15.67 16.36 14.60
C LYS A 49 14.75 15.12 14.67
N GLY A 50 15.26 13.94 14.29
CA GLY A 50 14.49 12.71 14.29
C GLY A 50 14.07 12.27 15.69
N VAL A 51 12.83 11.81 15.83
CA VAL A 51 12.33 11.19 17.07
C VAL A 51 12.18 9.67 16.92
N MET A 52 12.21 9.14 15.71
CA MET A 52 12.29 7.71 15.42
C MET A 52 12.97 7.50 14.06
N THR A 53 13.24 6.26 13.67
CA THR A 53 13.74 5.94 12.31
C THR A 53 12.73 5.10 11.56
N PHE A 54 12.58 5.32 10.25
CA PHE A 54 11.81 4.41 9.41
C PHE A 54 12.66 3.75 8.33
N LYS A 55 12.14 2.63 7.83
CA LYS A 55 12.65 1.92 6.65
C LYS A 55 11.50 1.59 5.71
N VAL A 56 11.69 1.87 4.42
CA VAL A 56 10.89 1.24 3.36
C VAL A 56 11.66 0.00 2.89
N MET A 57 11.01 -1.16 2.96
CA MET A 57 11.62 -2.46 2.69
C MET A 57 11.06 -3.06 1.40
N ASN A 58 11.95 -3.39 0.46
CA ASN A 58 11.54 -4.04 -0.78
C ASN A 58 11.30 -5.53 -0.56
N ALA A 59 10.08 -5.98 -0.79
CA ALA A 59 9.72 -7.38 -0.78
C ALA A 59 8.85 -7.73 -2.00
N THR A 60 9.10 -7.05 -3.12
CA THR A 60 8.41 -7.29 -4.41
C THR A 60 8.85 -8.58 -5.10
N ASN A 61 9.69 -9.38 -4.45
CA ASN A 61 10.19 -10.68 -4.92
C ASN A 61 10.79 -10.65 -6.34
N GLY A 62 11.59 -9.62 -6.64
CA GLY A 62 12.24 -9.47 -7.94
C GLY A 62 11.37 -8.81 -9.01
N ALA A 63 10.11 -8.46 -8.73
CA ALA A 63 9.30 -7.67 -9.65
C ALA A 63 9.91 -6.28 -9.89
N TYR A 64 10.48 -5.66 -8.84
CA TYR A 64 11.18 -4.38 -8.96
C TYR A 64 12.46 -4.35 -8.11
N PRO A 65 13.59 -3.87 -8.65
CA PRO A 65 14.78 -3.60 -7.84
C PRO A 65 14.58 -2.36 -6.94
N ASP A 66 15.41 -2.23 -5.90
CA ASP A 66 15.31 -1.15 -4.90
C ASP A 66 15.35 0.27 -5.49
N ASN A 67 16.08 0.47 -6.60
CA ASN A 67 16.14 1.75 -7.31
C ASN A 67 14.90 2.05 -8.18
N ARG A 68 13.89 1.18 -8.13
CA ARG A 68 12.58 1.32 -8.81
C ARG A 68 11.41 1.28 -7.82
N VAL A 69 11.68 1.31 -6.52
CA VAL A 69 10.68 1.54 -5.48
C VAL A 69 10.97 2.89 -4.85
N TYR A 70 10.06 3.83 -5.09
CA TYR A 70 10.15 5.22 -4.69
C TYR A 70 9.29 5.45 -3.44
N TRP A 71 9.77 6.28 -2.53
CA TRP A 71 9.00 6.77 -1.40
C TRP A 71 9.16 8.29 -1.31
N GLY A 72 8.08 8.98 -0.95
CA GLY A 72 8.06 10.42 -0.71
C GLY A 72 7.13 10.72 0.45
N ILE A 73 7.59 11.50 1.42
CA ILE A 73 6.79 11.87 2.58
C ILE A 73 6.44 13.34 2.51
N LEU A 74 5.15 13.66 2.62
CA LEU A 74 4.61 15.02 2.72
C LEU A 74 3.85 15.16 4.05
N GLY A 75 3.94 16.33 4.67
CA GLY A 75 3.17 16.67 5.85
C GLY A 75 3.46 18.09 6.31
N ILE A 76 2.95 18.47 7.46
CA ILE A 76 3.15 19.79 8.04
C ILE A 76 4.26 19.71 9.07
N ASN A 77 5.26 20.58 8.94
CA ASN A 77 6.29 20.75 9.95
C ASN A 77 5.65 21.45 11.18
N PRO A 78 5.58 20.80 12.36
CA PRO A 78 4.91 21.38 13.52
C PRO A 78 5.63 22.61 14.08
N GLU A 79 6.93 22.80 13.80
CA GLU A 79 7.70 23.97 14.25
C GLU A 79 7.40 25.20 13.38
N THR A 80 7.39 25.06 12.05
CA THR A 80 7.24 26.18 11.11
C THR A 80 5.81 26.36 10.61
N LYS A 81 4.94 25.37 10.85
CA LYS A 81 3.56 25.28 10.31
C LYS A 81 3.48 25.26 8.78
N GLN A 82 4.60 24.96 8.10
CA GLN A 82 4.65 24.86 6.65
C GLN A 82 4.50 23.42 6.19
N TRP A 83 3.76 23.22 5.11
CA TRP A 83 3.83 21.97 4.35
C TRP A 83 5.27 21.74 3.88
N SER A 84 5.75 20.53 4.10
CA SER A 84 7.13 20.13 3.85
C SER A 84 7.18 18.71 3.32
N TYR A 85 8.23 18.40 2.55
CA TYR A 85 8.59 17.03 2.23
C TYR A 85 9.82 16.60 3.05
N LEU A 86 9.92 15.29 3.33
CA LEU A 86 11.08 14.72 4.04
C LEU A 86 12.17 14.32 3.04
N THR A 87 13.40 14.78 3.26
CA THR A 87 14.57 14.34 2.50
C THR A 87 15.08 12.97 2.98
N SER A 88 15.88 12.28 2.16
CA SER A 88 16.59 11.04 2.56
C SER A 88 17.52 11.21 3.76
N THR A 89 17.88 12.44 4.11
CA THR A 89 18.71 12.77 5.29
C THR A 89 17.88 13.14 6.53
N GLY A 90 16.55 13.00 6.48
CA GLY A 90 15.66 13.23 7.60
C GLY A 90 15.37 14.71 7.90
N GLN A 91 15.50 15.59 6.90
CA GLN A 91 15.18 17.03 7.03
C GLN A 91 13.83 17.35 6.40
N LEU A 92 13.03 18.18 7.08
CA LEU A 92 11.80 18.74 6.52
C LEU A 92 12.12 19.97 5.69
N GLN A 93 11.86 19.89 4.39
CA GLN A 93 12.05 20.98 3.44
C GLN A 93 10.68 21.53 3.00
N PRO A 94 10.43 22.84 3.13
CA PRO A 94 9.15 23.42 2.71
C PRO A 94 8.85 23.15 1.24
N ILE A 95 7.61 22.77 0.93
CA ILE A 95 7.14 22.71 -0.45
C ILE A 95 6.73 24.11 -0.94
N SER A 96 6.66 24.28 -2.25
CA SER A 96 6.16 25.51 -2.88
C SER A 96 5.64 25.23 -4.28
N ALA A 97 4.98 26.21 -4.89
CA ALA A 97 4.64 26.14 -6.31
C ALA A 97 5.89 26.09 -7.20
N ALA A 98 6.95 26.82 -6.83
CA ALA A 98 8.21 26.86 -7.58
C ALA A 98 8.99 25.53 -7.53
N LEU A 99 8.74 24.68 -6.52
CA LEU A 99 9.35 23.36 -6.42
C LEU A 99 8.99 22.45 -7.61
N ASN A 100 7.86 22.71 -8.28
CA ASN A 100 7.48 21.95 -9.47
C ASN A 100 8.41 22.17 -10.66
N ASP A 101 9.17 23.28 -10.71
CA ASP A 101 10.07 23.64 -11.81
C ASP A 101 11.54 23.71 -11.36
N ALA A 102 11.82 23.29 -10.11
CA ALA A 102 13.17 23.27 -9.57
C ALA A 102 14.06 22.24 -10.29
N PRO A 103 15.40 22.42 -10.30
CA PRO A 103 16.31 21.45 -10.89
C PRO A 103 16.05 20.02 -10.40
N GLY A 104 15.87 19.08 -11.33
CA GLY A 104 15.53 17.69 -11.01
C GLY A 104 14.04 17.40 -10.84
N HIS A 105 13.15 18.36 -11.15
CA HIS A 105 11.70 18.12 -11.22
C HIS A 105 11.35 16.96 -12.15
N LEU A 106 10.17 16.38 -11.93
CA LEU A 106 9.58 15.38 -12.83
C LEU A 106 8.79 16.07 -13.94
N THR A 107 8.57 15.39 -15.06
CA THR A 107 7.68 15.87 -16.13
C THR A 107 6.87 14.71 -16.68
N LYS A 108 5.57 14.92 -16.89
CA LYS A 108 4.69 14.01 -17.62
C LYS A 108 3.68 14.81 -18.43
N ASN A 109 3.47 14.40 -19.69
CA ASN A 109 2.54 15.06 -20.62
C ASN A 109 2.73 16.58 -20.72
N GLY A 110 3.98 17.05 -20.68
CA GLY A 110 4.31 18.49 -20.76
C GLY A 110 4.05 19.29 -19.47
N VAL A 111 3.67 18.63 -18.37
CA VAL A 111 3.47 19.26 -17.07
C VAL A 111 4.60 18.86 -16.12
N ASN A 112 5.18 19.83 -15.42
CA ASN A 112 6.23 19.60 -14.44
C ASN A 112 5.66 19.30 -13.05
N TYR A 113 6.34 18.51 -12.25
CA TYR A 113 5.92 18.12 -10.90
C TYR A 113 7.10 18.13 -9.96
N ALA A 114 6.87 18.46 -8.69
CA ALA A 114 7.91 18.42 -7.68
C ALA A 114 8.51 17.01 -7.57
N ASN A 115 9.83 16.93 -7.51
CA ASN A 115 10.52 15.67 -7.24
C ASN A 115 10.88 15.57 -5.75
N ILE A 116 9.97 14.97 -4.99
CA ILE A 116 10.09 14.81 -3.52
C ILE A 116 10.56 13.41 -3.12
N TYR A 117 10.92 12.56 -4.08
CA TYR A 117 11.08 11.13 -3.87
C TYR A 117 12.53 10.73 -3.63
N SER A 118 12.70 9.72 -2.80
CA SER A 118 13.91 8.90 -2.73
C SER A 118 13.57 7.46 -3.11
N THR A 119 14.56 6.70 -3.53
CA THR A 119 14.43 5.25 -3.75
C THR A 119 14.89 4.48 -2.53
N ILE A 120 14.48 3.21 -2.40
CA ILE A 120 14.99 2.32 -1.34
C ILE A 120 16.52 2.22 -1.40
N SER A 121 17.11 2.19 -2.60
CA SER A 121 18.56 2.11 -2.77
C SER A 121 19.33 3.36 -2.30
N GLN A 122 18.66 4.51 -2.16
CA GLN A 122 19.29 5.77 -1.74
C GLN A 122 19.34 5.95 -0.22
N ALA A 123 18.45 5.29 0.52
CA ALA A 123 18.40 5.40 1.97
C ALA A 123 17.81 4.14 2.61
N GLU A 124 18.64 3.43 3.38
CA GLU A 124 18.23 2.21 4.03
C GLU A 124 17.35 2.46 5.27
N TRP A 125 17.71 3.49 6.06
CA TRP A 125 17.01 3.99 7.23
C TRP A 125 17.03 5.52 7.21
N VAL A 126 15.93 6.15 7.61
CA VAL A 126 15.80 7.61 7.64
C VAL A 126 15.22 8.06 8.98
N SER A 127 15.83 9.09 9.56
CA SER A 127 15.32 9.75 10.76
C SER A 127 14.01 10.49 10.45
N LEU A 128 12.93 10.16 11.15
CA LEU A 128 11.64 10.81 11.05
C LEU A 128 11.49 11.82 12.19
N PRO A 129 11.48 13.14 11.91
CA PRO A 129 11.12 14.16 12.89
C PRO A 129 9.62 14.15 13.16
N LYS A 130 9.17 14.98 14.09
CA LYS A 130 7.74 15.26 14.29
C LYS A 130 7.13 15.82 13.00
N MET A 131 5.92 15.40 12.70
CA MET A 131 5.18 15.78 11.49
C MET A 131 3.68 15.63 11.76
N ASP A 132 2.92 16.67 11.48
CA ASP A 132 1.45 16.63 11.48
C ASP A 132 0.96 16.25 10.07
N SER A 133 -0.13 15.50 9.96
CA SER A 133 -0.77 15.17 8.66
C SER A 133 0.16 14.51 7.65
N GLY A 134 1.02 13.60 8.11
CA GLY A 134 2.00 12.90 7.30
C GLY A 134 1.39 11.87 6.37
N ARG A 135 1.83 11.85 5.11
CA ARG A 135 1.59 10.76 4.15
C ARG A 135 2.89 10.30 3.53
N MET A 136 3.19 9.02 3.66
CA MET A 136 4.27 8.34 2.94
C MET A 136 3.69 7.73 1.68
N PHE A 137 3.84 8.42 0.55
CA PHE A 137 3.53 7.86 -0.77
C PHE A 137 4.62 6.87 -1.17
N ILE A 138 4.22 5.68 -1.60
CA ILE A 138 5.10 4.64 -2.13
C ILE A 138 4.66 4.36 -3.55
N CYS A 139 5.58 4.49 -4.51
CA CYS A 139 5.30 4.34 -5.93
C CYS A 139 6.31 3.35 -6.54
N VAL A 140 5.83 2.41 -7.34
CA VAL A 140 6.65 1.29 -7.86
C VAL A 140 6.74 1.36 -9.38
N GLY A 141 7.95 1.21 -9.91
CA GLY A 141 8.26 1.35 -11.34
C GLY A 141 8.28 2.79 -11.85
N SER A 142 7.63 3.73 -11.18
CA SER A 142 7.72 5.17 -11.44
C SER A 142 7.48 5.91 -10.13
N PRO A 143 8.11 7.09 -9.89
CA PRO A 143 7.59 7.99 -8.88
C PRO A 143 6.17 8.42 -9.25
N CYS A 144 5.41 8.88 -8.26
CA CYS A 144 4.13 9.54 -8.50
C CYS A 144 4.36 11.00 -8.93
N TYR A 145 3.41 11.56 -9.67
CA TYR A 145 3.42 12.93 -10.17
C TYR A 145 2.50 13.78 -9.30
N ILE A 146 3.05 14.29 -8.19
CA ILE A 146 2.35 15.11 -7.20
C ILE A 146 2.65 16.58 -7.46
N LYS A 147 1.60 17.39 -7.62
CA LYS A 147 1.74 18.85 -7.71
C LYS A 147 1.84 19.45 -6.31
N THR A 148 2.83 20.32 -6.10
CA THR A 148 2.95 21.08 -4.86
C THR A 148 2.52 22.55 -5.04
N PHE A 149 2.00 23.13 -3.97
CA PHE A 149 1.61 24.53 -3.84
C PHE A 149 2.33 25.15 -2.63
N ASN A 150 2.08 26.42 -2.34
CA ASN A 150 2.71 27.09 -1.19
C ASN A 150 2.09 26.65 0.16
N ASP A 151 0.90 26.07 0.11
CA ASP A 151 0.05 25.76 1.26
C ASP A 151 -0.56 24.34 1.19
N GLY A 152 -0.03 23.49 0.31
CA GLY A 152 -0.50 22.11 0.18
C GLY A 152 0.02 21.40 -1.06
N PHE A 153 -0.58 20.25 -1.37
CA PHE A 153 -0.26 19.46 -2.54
C PHE A 153 -1.53 18.80 -3.09
N ALA A 154 -1.50 18.42 -4.38
CA ALA A 154 -2.52 17.57 -5.00
C ALA A 154 -1.92 16.17 -5.21
N GLY A 155 -2.39 15.22 -4.40
CA GLY A 155 -2.10 13.79 -4.58
C GLY A 155 -2.83 13.22 -5.80
N PRO A 156 -2.65 11.92 -6.10
CA PRO A 156 -3.36 11.26 -7.19
C PRO A 156 -4.89 11.38 -7.07
N ASP A 157 -5.57 11.92 -8.08
CA ASP A 157 -7.03 11.88 -8.19
C ASP A 157 -7.45 10.78 -9.15
N ILE A 158 -7.81 9.62 -8.59
CA ILE A 158 -8.24 8.46 -9.37
C ILE A 158 -9.60 8.66 -10.06
N ASN A 159 -10.37 9.71 -9.76
CA ASN A 159 -11.61 10.01 -10.47
C ASN A 159 -11.40 10.86 -11.72
N ASN A 160 -10.26 11.53 -11.82
CA ASN A 160 -9.93 12.34 -12.98
C ASN A 160 -9.32 11.45 -14.08
N PRO A 161 -9.99 11.25 -15.23
CA PRO A 161 -9.51 10.37 -16.30
C PRO A 161 -8.20 10.85 -16.97
N THR A 162 -7.74 12.06 -16.67
CA THR A 162 -6.47 12.61 -17.17
C THR A 162 -5.40 12.74 -16.08
N ASP A 163 -5.64 12.21 -14.87
CA ASP A 163 -4.65 12.25 -13.80
C ASP A 163 -3.35 11.53 -14.24
N PRO A 164 -2.17 12.14 -14.02
CA PRO A 164 -0.89 11.59 -14.45
C PRO A 164 -0.49 10.29 -13.74
N ASN A 165 -1.21 9.87 -12.69
CA ASN A 165 -0.91 8.71 -11.87
C ASN A 165 -1.84 7.51 -12.12
N LEU A 166 -2.79 7.61 -13.06
CA LEU A 166 -3.70 6.49 -13.36
C LEU A 166 -2.96 5.20 -13.72
N ASP A 167 -1.82 5.33 -14.39
CA ASP A 167 -0.91 4.27 -14.84
C ASP A 167 0.32 4.04 -13.93
N VAL A 168 0.31 4.57 -12.71
CA VAL A 168 1.37 4.39 -11.72
C VAL A 168 0.89 3.44 -10.62
N TYR A 169 1.67 2.40 -10.31
CA TYR A 169 1.42 1.60 -9.11
C TYR A 169 1.82 2.42 -7.89
N PHE A 170 0.84 2.80 -7.07
CA PHE A 170 1.09 3.54 -5.85
C PHE A 170 0.19 3.08 -4.72
N ASP A 171 0.66 3.32 -3.50
CA ASP A 171 -0.07 3.15 -2.26
C ASP A 171 0.49 4.14 -1.23
N PHE A 172 -0.13 4.28 -0.06
CA PHE A 172 0.38 5.19 0.97
C PHE A 172 0.05 4.76 2.40
N VAL A 173 0.87 5.25 3.32
CA VAL A 173 0.67 5.16 4.78
C VAL A 173 0.38 6.57 5.29
N GLU A 174 -0.61 6.69 6.17
CA GLU A 174 -0.92 7.95 6.87
C GLU A 174 -0.37 7.89 8.29
N PHE A 175 0.15 9.02 8.77
CA PHE A 175 0.68 9.09 10.13
C PHE A 175 0.78 10.51 10.68
N THR A 176 0.85 10.59 12.00
CA THR A 176 1.28 11.75 12.78
C THR A 176 2.39 11.32 13.71
N VAL A 177 3.41 12.17 13.85
CA VAL A 177 4.43 12.04 14.88
C VAL A 177 4.48 13.33 15.69
N ASP A 178 4.09 13.25 16.96
CA ASP A 178 3.91 14.42 17.81
C ASP A 178 4.54 14.22 19.21
N ASN A 179 4.01 14.90 20.22
CA ASN A 179 4.47 14.76 21.61
C ASN A 179 3.96 13.50 22.29
N THR A 180 2.88 12.90 21.79
CA THR A 180 2.27 11.68 22.34
C THR A 180 2.76 10.42 21.66
N GLY A 181 3.53 10.52 20.56
CA GLY A 181 4.28 9.42 19.99
C GLY A 181 4.13 9.31 18.48
N TYR A 182 4.10 8.08 17.99
CA TYR A 182 3.73 7.75 16.62
C TYR A 182 2.27 7.29 16.60
N HIS A 183 1.52 7.74 15.59
CA HIS A 183 0.16 7.31 15.29
C HIS A 183 0.09 7.10 13.78
N GLY A 184 -0.29 5.92 13.28
CA GLY A 184 -0.36 5.72 11.83
C GLY A 184 -0.95 4.41 11.38
N ASN A 185 -1.30 4.35 10.09
CA ASN A 185 -2.08 3.28 9.50
C ASN A 185 -1.75 3.05 8.03
N THR A 186 -1.94 1.81 7.57
CA THR A 186 -2.21 1.53 6.16
C THR A 186 -3.67 1.87 5.85
N THR A 187 -4.02 2.15 4.60
CA THR A 187 -5.40 2.49 4.23
C THR A 187 -5.84 1.87 2.91
N ARG A 188 -7.09 1.40 2.86
CA ARG A 188 -7.80 1.01 1.65
C ARG A 188 -9.06 1.85 1.48
N VAL A 189 -9.17 2.98 2.16
CA VAL A 189 -10.35 3.86 2.09
C VAL A 189 -10.61 4.33 0.65
N ASP A 190 -9.55 4.63 -0.12
CA ASP A 190 -9.66 5.05 -1.53
C ASP A 190 -9.40 3.90 -2.53
N GLY A 191 -8.50 2.98 -2.18
CA GLY A 191 -8.15 1.87 -3.05
C GLY A 191 -6.98 1.03 -2.54
N PHE A 192 -6.71 -0.05 -3.25
CA PHE A 192 -5.59 -0.96 -3.04
C PHE A 192 -4.63 -0.89 -4.24
N GLY A 193 -3.38 -0.50 -4.00
CA GLY A 193 -2.31 -0.52 -5.00
C GLY A 193 -1.59 -1.85 -5.02
N PHE A 194 -0.93 -2.17 -3.91
CA PHE A 194 -0.14 -3.39 -3.68
C PHE A 194 -0.05 -3.69 -2.17
N PRO A 195 0.30 -4.93 -1.77
CA PRO A 195 0.36 -5.30 -0.36
C PRO A 195 1.36 -4.44 0.42
N LEU A 196 0.92 -3.90 1.56
CA LEU A 196 1.78 -3.20 2.52
C LEU A 196 1.75 -3.92 3.87
N GLN A 197 2.91 -4.05 4.51
CA GLN A 197 2.99 -4.36 5.95
C GLN A 197 3.60 -3.18 6.69
N HIS A 198 2.97 -2.80 7.79
CA HIS A 198 3.33 -1.66 8.63
C HIS A 198 3.67 -2.17 10.03
N ARG A 199 4.96 -2.17 10.36
CA ARG A 199 5.49 -2.68 11.63
C ARG A 199 6.04 -1.54 12.48
N LEU A 200 5.53 -1.41 13.70
CA LEU A 200 5.92 -0.39 14.66
C LEU A 200 6.56 -1.04 15.90
N VAL A 201 7.74 -0.53 16.27
CA VAL A 201 8.54 -1.02 17.40
C VAL A 201 8.84 0.15 18.33
N ASN A 202 8.72 -0.06 19.64
CA ASN A 202 9.05 0.95 20.65
C ASN A 202 10.43 0.78 21.29
N ARG A 203 10.83 1.77 22.08
CA ARG A 203 12.15 1.81 22.72
C ARG A 203 12.22 0.92 23.95
N ALA A 204 11.13 0.83 24.72
CA ALA A 204 11.06 -0.03 25.90
C ALA A 204 11.13 -1.54 25.55
N GLY A 205 10.90 -1.93 24.28
CA GLY A 205 10.99 -3.31 23.82
C GLY A 205 9.79 -4.17 24.22
N ASN A 206 8.71 -3.56 24.71
CA ASN A 206 7.45 -4.22 25.07
C ASN A 206 6.33 -3.99 24.04
N TYR A 207 6.62 -3.27 22.95
CA TYR A 207 5.72 -3.09 21.82
C TYR A 207 6.45 -3.39 20.50
N ASP A 208 5.96 -4.42 19.80
CA ASP A 208 6.34 -4.79 18.43
C ASP A 208 5.08 -5.35 17.75
N ARG A 209 4.46 -4.54 16.91
CA ARG A 209 3.15 -4.84 16.28
C ARG A 209 3.25 -4.63 14.78
N THR A 210 2.51 -5.43 14.02
CA THR A 210 2.42 -5.32 12.57
C THR A 210 0.97 -5.39 12.12
N VAL A 211 0.59 -4.52 11.17
CA VAL A 211 -0.71 -4.51 10.47
C VAL A 211 -0.50 -4.45 8.95
N GLY A 212 -1.57 -4.58 8.19
CA GLY A 212 -1.57 -4.61 6.72
C GLY A 212 -1.86 -6.00 6.15
N GLU A 213 -1.73 -6.16 4.84
CA GLU A 213 -2.00 -7.43 4.15
C GLU A 213 -1.10 -8.57 4.64
N LEU A 214 -1.61 -9.81 4.65
CA LEU A 214 -0.82 -11.00 4.97
C LEU A 214 0.37 -11.16 3.99
N GLU A 215 1.58 -11.42 4.50
CA GLU A 215 2.78 -11.57 3.65
C GLU A 215 2.71 -12.75 2.68
N SER A 216 1.83 -13.72 2.94
CA SER A 216 1.55 -14.86 2.06
C SER A 216 0.69 -14.51 0.86
N GLU A 217 0.04 -13.34 0.86
CA GLU A 217 -0.75 -12.86 -0.26
C GLU A 217 0.13 -12.13 -1.27
N THR A 218 0.07 -12.55 -2.53
CA THR A 218 0.66 -11.78 -3.62
C THR A 218 -0.38 -10.81 -4.15
N ARG A 219 0.05 -9.73 -4.82
CA ARG A 219 -0.87 -8.80 -5.50
C ARG A 219 -1.72 -9.55 -6.51
N ALA A 220 -1.12 -10.46 -7.28
CA ALA A 220 -1.85 -11.28 -8.24
C ALA A 220 -2.92 -12.16 -7.56
N SER A 221 -2.60 -12.81 -6.43
CA SER A 221 -3.59 -13.60 -5.69
C SER A 221 -4.72 -12.74 -5.13
N ILE A 222 -4.41 -11.54 -4.61
CA ILE A 222 -5.42 -10.58 -4.14
C ILE A 222 -6.39 -10.20 -5.24
N PHE A 223 -5.91 -9.82 -6.42
CA PHE A 223 -6.78 -9.46 -7.55
C PHE A 223 -7.65 -10.65 -8.02
N SER A 224 -7.15 -11.88 -7.93
CA SER A 224 -7.91 -13.08 -8.25
C SER A 224 -8.98 -13.36 -7.19
N LYS A 225 -8.59 -13.37 -5.92
CA LYS A 225 -9.45 -13.61 -4.76
C LYS A 225 -10.56 -12.58 -4.65
N TYR A 226 -10.24 -11.30 -4.85
CA TYR A 226 -11.22 -10.23 -4.84
C TYR A 226 -12.37 -10.52 -5.82
N ARG A 227 -12.04 -10.86 -7.08
CA ARG A 227 -13.05 -11.17 -8.11
C ARG A 227 -13.86 -12.44 -7.80
N SER A 228 -13.28 -13.41 -7.10
CA SER A 228 -13.99 -14.65 -6.74
C SER A 228 -14.86 -14.52 -5.50
N GLU A 229 -14.43 -13.72 -4.51
CA GLU A 229 -15.03 -13.72 -3.17
C GLU A 229 -16.10 -12.65 -2.99
N VAL A 230 -15.93 -11.47 -3.61
CA VAL A 230 -16.93 -10.39 -3.44
C VAL A 230 -18.20 -10.65 -4.26
N PRO A 231 -19.38 -10.20 -3.79
CA PRO A 231 -20.61 -10.28 -4.56
C PRO A 231 -20.53 -9.54 -5.89
N ALA A 232 -21.41 -9.89 -6.83
CA ALA A 232 -21.41 -9.37 -8.21
C ALA A 232 -21.30 -7.84 -8.31
N ALA A 233 -21.97 -7.10 -7.42
CA ALA A 233 -21.96 -5.63 -7.39
C ALA A 233 -20.56 -5.02 -7.17
N PHE A 234 -19.64 -5.74 -6.52
CA PHE A 234 -18.30 -5.27 -6.18
C PHE A 234 -17.22 -5.77 -7.15
N LYS A 235 -17.47 -6.82 -7.94
CA LYS A 235 -16.43 -7.45 -8.77
C LYS A 235 -15.73 -6.47 -9.72
N GLY A 236 -16.50 -5.58 -10.35
CA GLY A 236 -15.99 -4.59 -11.30
C GLY A 236 -15.03 -3.56 -10.69
N LEU A 237 -14.95 -3.44 -9.36
CA LEU A 237 -14.01 -2.53 -8.68
C LEU A 237 -12.55 -2.89 -8.94
N ALA A 238 -12.26 -4.17 -9.21
CA ALA A 238 -10.92 -4.64 -9.60
C ALA A 238 -10.57 -4.35 -11.07
N ASP A 239 -11.52 -3.87 -11.87
CA ASP A 239 -11.37 -3.68 -13.30
C ASP A 239 -11.36 -2.19 -13.71
N VAL A 240 -11.94 -1.30 -12.88
CA VAL A 240 -12.03 0.15 -13.16
C VAL A 240 -10.68 0.75 -13.56
N GLN A 241 -9.62 0.34 -12.88
CA GLN A 241 -8.26 0.84 -13.10
C GLN A 241 -7.24 -0.31 -13.13
N ALA A 242 -7.65 -1.47 -13.61
CA ALA A 242 -6.71 -2.56 -13.85
C ALA A 242 -5.66 -2.13 -14.90
N PRO A 243 -4.41 -2.61 -14.78
CA PRO A 243 -3.89 -3.49 -13.73
C PRO A 243 -3.48 -2.76 -12.43
N TYR A 244 -3.64 -1.45 -12.34
CA TYR A 244 -2.98 -0.58 -11.35
C TYR A 244 -3.55 -0.63 -9.94
N ARG A 245 -4.87 -0.81 -9.79
CA ARG A 245 -5.51 -0.84 -8.46
C ARG A 245 -6.90 -1.47 -8.45
N ILE A 246 -7.31 -1.92 -7.26
CA ILE A 246 -8.72 -2.18 -6.93
C ILE A 246 -9.24 -0.91 -6.25
N VAL A 247 -10.29 -0.29 -6.78
CA VAL A 247 -10.78 0.99 -6.25
C VAL A 247 -11.84 0.80 -5.18
N ALA A 248 -11.95 1.72 -4.22
CA ALA A 248 -13.06 1.71 -3.28
C ALA A 248 -14.41 1.89 -3.98
N PRO A 249 -15.53 1.43 -3.38
CA PRO A 249 -16.84 1.38 -4.05
C PRO A 249 -17.28 2.71 -4.67
N ILE A 250 -16.99 3.83 -4.01
CA ILE A 250 -17.38 5.17 -4.46
C ILE A 250 -16.68 5.61 -5.75
N HIS A 251 -15.55 5.01 -6.12
CA HIS A 251 -14.85 5.29 -7.37
C HIS A 251 -15.32 4.40 -8.53
N GLY A 252 -16.12 3.37 -8.23
CA GLY A 252 -16.71 2.48 -9.22
C GLY A 252 -18.21 2.71 -9.43
N SER A 253 -18.97 1.62 -9.50
CA SER A 253 -20.40 1.64 -9.82
C SER A 253 -21.31 2.18 -8.70
N PHE A 254 -20.78 2.43 -7.49
CA PHE A 254 -21.57 2.92 -6.35
C PHE A 254 -21.61 4.45 -6.25
N LYS A 255 -20.88 5.17 -7.10
CA LYS A 255 -21.02 6.63 -7.22
C LYS A 255 -22.42 7.03 -7.64
N ALA A 256 -22.78 8.29 -7.39
CA ALA A 256 -24.05 8.84 -7.86
C ALA A 256 -24.23 8.61 -9.38
N GLY A 257 -25.40 8.12 -9.78
CA GLY A 257 -25.72 7.75 -11.17
C GLY A 257 -25.11 6.43 -11.65
N GLY A 258 -24.29 5.75 -10.85
CA GLY A 258 -23.77 4.42 -11.16
C GLY A 258 -24.82 3.31 -10.95
N ALA A 259 -24.55 2.14 -11.53
CA ALA A 259 -25.47 0.99 -11.49
C ALA A 259 -25.81 0.52 -10.06
N ASN A 260 -24.91 0.75 -9.10
CA ASN A 260 -25.06 0.37 -7.69
C ASN A 260 -25.28 1.60 -6.79
N ALA A 261 -25.70 2.75 -7.34
CA ALA A 261 -25.87 4.00 -6.59
C ALA A 261 -26.91 3.93 -5.45
N ASN A 262 -27.82 2.94 -5.49
CA ASN A 262 -28.86 2.73 -4.48
C ASN A 262 -28.66 1.43 -3.68
N TYR A 263 -27.45 0.86 -3.66
CA TYR A 263 -27.15 -0.45 -3.06
C TYR A 263 -27.63 -0.60 -1.61
N PHE A 264 -27.48 0.43 -0.78
CA PHE A 264 -27.95 0.42 0.62
C PHE A 264 -29.39 0.90 0.82
N GLY A 265 -30.13 1.25 -0.25
CA GLY A 265 -31.39 2.00 -0.15
C GLY A 265 -32.47 1.37 0.73
N SER A 266 -32.54 0.03 0.82
CA SER A 266 -33.52 -0.69 1.63
C SER A 266 -33.11 -0.93 3.09
N TYR A 267 -31.85 -0.67 3.45
CA TYR A 267 -31.29 -1.00 4.77
C TYR A 267 -30.70 0.22 5.50
N GLY A 268 -30.20 1.19 4.75
CA GLY A 268 -29.35 2.27 5.24
C GLY A 268 -30.04 3.32 6.11
N GLY A 269 -31.14 3.04 6.80
CA GLY A 269 -31.74 3.96 7.78
C GLY A 269 -32.16 5.33 7.22
N GLY A 270 -32.42 5.43 5.91
CA GLY A 270 -32.68 6.70 5.22
C GLY A 270 -31.44 7.49 4.80
N TYR A 271 -30.23 6.96 5.02
CA TYR A 271 -28.98 7.43 4.44
C TYR A 271 -28.81 6.89 3.01
N ASN A 272 -28.31 7.71 2.10
CA ASN A 272 -28.03 7.23 0.75
C ASN A 272 -26.70 6.43 0.72
N THR A 273 -26.50 5.66 -0.34
CA THR A 273 -25.33 4.77 -0.48
C THR A 273 -24.01 5.54 -0.43
N GLN A 274 -23.98 6.76 -0.96
CA GLN A 274 -22.75 7.57 -1.01
C GLN A 274 -22.39 8.12 0.38
N GLU A 275 -23.36 8.62 1.14
CA GLU A 275 -23.17 9.03 2.54
C GLU A 275 -22.62 7.86 3.37
N ILE A 276 -23.16 6.65 3.17
CA ILE A 276 -22.74 5.44 3.89
C ILE A 276 -21.31 5.04 3.54
N LEU A 277 -20.96 5.00 2.25
CA LEU A 277 -19.65 4.55 1.79
C LEU A 277 -18.54 5.57 2.08
N LEU A 278 -18.86 6.85 2.10
CA LEU A 278 -17.92 7.94 2.42
C LEU A 278 -17.91 8.32 3.92
N CYS A 279 -18.88 7.81 4.69
CA CYS A 279 -19.15 8.26 6.05
C CYS A 279 -19.22 9.78 6.21
N ASN A 280 -19.85 10.46 5.26
CA ASN A 280 -19.91 11.92 5.22
C ASN A 280 -21.35 12.44 5.30
N GLY A 281 -21.51 13.76 5.13
CA GLY A 281 -22.82 14.40 5.21
C GLY A 281 -23.45 14.17 6.58
N ARG A 282 -24.63 13.54 6.61
CA ARG A 282 -25.32 13.25 7.89
C ARG A 282 -24.62 12.20 8.75
N LEU A 283 -23.61 11.51 8.23
CA LEU A 283 -22.83 10.49 8.95
C LEU A 283 -21.46 10.99 9.44
N GLN A 284 -21.07 12.23 9.11
CA GLN A 284 -19.73 12.77 9.40
C GLN A 284 -19.39 12.86 10.91
N GLU A 285 -20.39 12.91 11.78
CA GLU A 285 -20.21 12.91 13.24
C GLU A 285 -20.84 11.67 13.88
N SER A 286 -21.02 10.60 13.11
CA SER A 286 -21.71 9.39 13.56
C SER A 286 -20.94 8.13 13.19
N PRO A 287 -19.70 7.96 13.70
CA PRO A 287 -18.83 6.85 13.35
C PRO A 287 -19.46 5.48 13.65
N GLY A 288 -20.18 5.35 14.77
CA GLY A 288 -20.90 4.12 15.11
C GLY A 288 -21.99 3.76 14.11
N ILE A 289 -22.82 4.74 13.70
CA ILE A 289 -23.89 4.51 12.71
C ILE A 289 -23.27 4.14 11.35
N CYS A 290 -22.29 4.91 10.86
CA CYS A 290 -21.69 4.61 9.56
C CYS A 290 -21.08 3.20 9.54
N SER A 291 -20.35 2.85 10.60
CA SER A 291 -19.71 1.54 10.74
C SER A 291 -20.73 0.42 10.82
N ALA A 292 -21.80 0.61 11.59
CA ALA A 292 -22.85 -0.39 11.73
C ALA A 292 -23.60 -0.64 10.43
N ILE A 293 -23.82 0.40 9.60
CA ILE A 293 -24.45 0.22 8.29
C ILE A 293 -23.49 -0.50 7.33
N ASN A 294 -22.22 -0.06 7.23
CA ASN A 294 -21.20 -0.71 6.40
C ASN A 294 -21.04 -2.20 6.75
N ARG A 295 -21.11 -2.54 8.04
CA ARG A 295 -20.94 -3.90 8.57
C ARG A 295 -22.24 -4.71 8.64
N HIS A 296 -23.38 -4.16 8.20
CA HIS A 296 -24.70 -4.80 8.28
C HIS A 296 -25.12 -5.23 9.71
N VAL A 297 -24.90 -4.35 10.69
CA VAL A 297 -25.34 -4.55 12.09
C VAL A 297 -26.16 -3.39 12.66
N TYR A 298 -26.46 -2.37 11.84
CA TYR A 298 -27.24 -1.19 12.19
C TYR A 298 -28.55 -1.48 12.95
N GLU A 299 -29.36 -2.43 12.47
CA GLU A 299 -30.66 -2.76 13.07
C GLU A 299 -30.58 -3.39 14.47
N ASN A 300 -29.42 -3.97 14.83
CA ASN A 300 -29.22 -4.57 16.14
C ASN A 300 -27.98 -3.99 16.82
N GLN A 301 -28.20 -3.01 17.70
CA GLN A 301 -27.14 -2.31 18.41
C GLN A 301 -26.23 -3.24 19.25
N ALA A 302 -26.74 -4.38 19.72
CA ALA A 302 -25.92 -5.35 20.45
C ALA A 302 -24.79 -5.95 19.58
N ASN A 303 -24.95 -5.90 18.25
CA ASN A 303 -23.96 -6.39 17.30
C ASN A 303 -22.96 -5.32 16.85
N TRP A 304 -23.10 -4.05 17.24
CA TRP A 304 -22.21 -2.98 16.76
C TRP A 304 -20.75 -3.19 17.15
N ASN A 305 -20.48 -3.88 18.27
CA ASN A 305 -19.14 -4.24 18.72
C ASN A 305 -18.86 -5.76 18.65
N ASN A 306 -19.72 -6.53 17.96
CA ASN A 306 -19.56 -7.97 17.81
C ASN A 306 -19.00 -8.32 16.43
N VAL A 307 -17.68 -8.55 16.35
CA VAL A 307 -16.97 -8.79 15.08
C VAL A 307 -17.53 -10.00 14.32
N SER A 308 -17.98 -11.05 15.01
CA SER A 308 -18.53 -12.23 14.33
C SER A 308 -19.89 -11.97 13.65
N ALA A 309 -20.55 -10.86 13.98
CA ALA A 309 -21.82 -10.47 13.37
C ALA A 309 -21.63 -9.55 12.14
N TYR A 310 -20.42 -9.05 11.89
CA TYR A 310 -20.17 -8.16 10.76
C TYR A 310 -20.26 -8.90 9.43
N TYR A 311 -20.84 -8.22 8.43
CA TYR A 311 -20.92 -8.64 7.04
C TYR A 311 -21.59 -10.01 6.81
N GLN A 312 -22.52 -10.41 7.69
CA GLN A 312 -23.21 -11.71 7.60
C GLN A 312 -24.39 -11.71 6.61
N ALA A 313 -24.82 -10.54 6.11
CA ALA A 313 -25.88 -10.40 5.13
C ALA A 313 -25.68 -9.16 4.26
N ALA A 314 -26.38 -9.11 3.12
CA ALA A 314 -26.39 -7.96 2.22
C ALA A 314 -27.62 -7.06 2.49
N PRO A 315 -27.54 -5.74 2.22
CA PRO A 315 -26.37 -5.02 1.71
C PRO A 315 -25.32 -4.76 2.80
N ALA A 316 -24.04 -4.96 2.46
CA ALA A 316 -22.89 -4.64 3.31
C ALA A 316 -21.72 -4.16 2.45
N ASN A 317 -20.70 -3.55 3.06
CA ASN A 317 -19.49 -3.15 2.38
C ASN A 317 -18.55 -4.35 2.21
N TYR A 318 -18.81 -5.17 1.19
CA TYR A 318 -18.00 -6.37 0.90
C TYR A 318 -16.59 -6.05 0.39
N TYR A 319 -16.35 -4.80 -0.07
CA TYR A 319 -14.99 -4.31 -0.31
C TYR A 319 -14.20 -4.23 1.01
N ALA A 320 -14.77 -3.60 2.04
CA ALA A 320 -14.12 -3.54 3.35
C ALA A 320 -13.93 -4.94 3.97
N LYS A 321 -14.96 -5.79 3.91
CA LYS A 321 -14.89 -7.19 4.39
C LYS A 321 -13.67 -7.92 3.82
N PHE A 322 -13.44 -7.81 2.51
CA PHE A 322 -12.32 -8.45 1.83
C PHE A 322 -10.99 -8.06 2.46
N TRP A 323 -10.75 -6.77 2.72
CA TRP A 323 -9.49 -6.34 3.34
C TRP A 323 -9.31 -6.89 4.75
N HIS A 324 -10.36 -7.00 5.56
CA HIS A 324 -10.26 -7.69 6.86
C HIS A 324 -9.94 -9.18 6.70
N ASP A 325 -10.49 -9.86 5.69
CA ASP A 325 -10.25 -11.29 5.49
C ASP A 325 -8.80 -11.61 5.09
N HIS A 326 -8.12 -10.67 4.42
CA HIS A 326 -6.76 -10.83 3.89
C HIS A 326 -5.67 -10.02 4.62
N SER A 327 -5.99 -9.47 5.80
CA SER A 327 -5.05 -8.67 6.60
C SER A 327 -4.65 -9.33 7.92
N ILE A 328 -3.46 -8.98 8.41
CA ILE A 328 -2.91 -9.42 9.68
C ILE A 328 -3.87 -9.03 10.82
N GLY A 329 -4.24 -10.01 11.65
CA GLY A 329 -5.17 -9.79 12.76
C GLY A 329 -6.59 -9.43 12.34
N ARG A 330 -6.91 -9.54 11.03
CA ARG A 330 -8.16 -9.07 10.43
C ARG A 330 -8.42 -7.57 10.64
N LEU A 331 -7.36 -6.79 10.73
CA LEU A 331 -7.42 -5.33 10.88
C LEU A 331 -7.19 -4.66 9.53
N ALA A 332 -8.08 -3.77 9.13
CA ALA A 332 -8.00 -3.05 7.85
C ALA A 332 -8.74 -1.71 7.94
N TYR A 333 -8.24 -0.70 7.23
CA TYR A 333 -8.98 0.54 6.99
C TYR A 333 -9.74 0.41 5.66
N GLY A 334 -10.85 -0.31 5.65
CA GLY A 334 -11.66 -0.57 4.44
C GLY A 334 -12.69 0.51 4.12
N PHE A 335 -13.02 1.37 5.08
CA PHE A 335 -13.84 2.57 4.95
C PHE A 335 -13.49 3.58 6.06
N ALA A 336 -13.95 4.83 5.95
CA ALA A 336 -13.43 5.95 6.74
C ALA A 336 -13.56 5.82 8.29
N TYR A 337 -14.52 5.04 8.80
CA TYR A 337 -14.71 4.81 10.24
C TYR A 337 -14.45 3.36 10.68
N ASP A 338 -13.59 2.63 9.97
CA ASP A 338 -13.27 1.24 10.34
C ASP A 338 -12.57 1.12 11.72
N ASP A 339 -12.04 2.22 12.24
CA ASP A 339 -11.50 2.33 13.59
C ASP A 339 -12.56 2.18 14.69
N TYR A 340 -13.85 2.34 14.38
CA TYR A 340 -14.92 2.01 15.31
C TYR A 340 -14.82 0.53 15.73
N ASN A 341 -14.82 0.28 17.04
CA ASN A 341 -14.54 -1.03 17.63
C ASN A 341 -13.12 -1.56 17.31
N GLN A 342 -12.14 -0.69 17.10
CA GLN A 342 -10.71 -1.03 16.93
C GLN A 342 -10.46 -2.03 15.78
N GLN A 343 -11.15 -1.89 14.63
CA GLN A 343 -10.98 -2.81 13.48
C GLN A 343 -10.01 -2.28 12.41
N ALA A 344 -9.55 -1.03 12.54
CA ALA A 344 -8.62 -0.42 11.61
C ALA A 344 -7.20 -1.02 11.69
N ALA A 345 -6.48 -1.01 10.55
CA ALA A 345 -5.04 -1.29 10.48
C ALA A 345 -4.22 -0.10 10.99
N TYR A 346 -4.41 0.25 12.27
CA TYR A 346 -3.83 1.40 12.95
C TYR A 346 -2.91 0.95 14.09
N LEU A 347 -1.75 1.59 14.21
CA LEU A 347 -0.79 1.38 15.29
C LEU A 347 -0.39 2.72 15.90
N GLU A 348 -0.26 2.74 17.22
CA GLU A 348 0.30 3.86 17.97
C GLU A 348 1.19 3.40 19.11
N VAL A 349 2.20 4.22 19.44
CA VAL A 349 3.03 4.02 20.63
C VAL A 349 3.71 5.32 21.07
N GLY A 350 3.82 5.53 22.38
CA GLY A 350 4.34 6.78 22.95
C GLY A 350 5.84 6.97 22.91
N ASP A 351 6.61 5.88 22.86
CA ASP A 351 8.08 5.88 22.81
C ASP A 351 8.61 5.20 21.54
N PRO A 352 8.27 5.69 20.33
CA PRO A 352 8.59 4.99 19.09
C PRO A 352 10.11 4.87 18.90
N LYS A 353 10.55 3.67 18.51
CA LYS A 353 11.93 3.38 18.10
C LYS A 353 12.04 3.37 16.59
N GLY A 354 11.21 2.56 15.93
CA GLY A 354 11.25 2.48 14.49
C GLY A 354 9.98 1.98 13.83
N LEU A 355 9.84 2.37 12.58
CA LEU A 355 8.78 1.97 11.66
C LEU A 355 9.39 1.22 10.47
N ILE A 356 8.82 0.09 10.09
CA ILE A 356 9.18 -0.61 8.86
C ILE A 356 7.92 -0.71 8.00
N VAL A 357 7.99 -0.19 6.78
CA VAL A 357 6.94 -0.33 5.78
C VAL A 357 7.46 -1.25 4.67
N ARG A 358 6.95 -2.47 4.62
CA ARG A 358 7.32 -3.49 3.62
C ARG A 358 6.41 -3.40 2.41
N VAL A 359 7.01 -3.37 1.22
CA VAL A 359 6.32 -3.31 -0.08
C VAL A 359 6.29 -4.70 -0.69
N GLY A 360 5.12 -5.35 -0.64
CA GLY A 360 4.87 -6.66 -1.25
C GLY A 360 4.44 -6.57 -2.72
N TRP A 361 4.33 -7.73 -3.39
CA TRP A 361 3.90 -7.83 -4.78
C TRP A 361 3.22 -9.15 -5.09
#